data_AF-A0A8S3JDH0-F1
#
_entry.id   AF-A0A8S3JDH0-F1
#
_cell.length_a   1.000
_cell.length_b   1.000
_cell.length_c   1.000
_cell.angle_alpha   90.00
_cell.angle_beta   90.00
_cell.angle_gamma   90.00
#
_symmetry.space_group_name_H-M   'P 1'
#
loop_
_entity.id
_entity.type
_entity.pdbx_description
1 polymer ?
#
loop_
_entity_poly.entity_id
_entity_poly.type
_entity_poly.pdbx_seq_one_letter_code
_entity_poly.pdbx_strand_id
1 'polypeptide(L)'
;MPGTMTEHENLLSLVSIEVLINQVHLDLNIECHFPCIVFRLLDYPAVSIPYFDQWQLEEFHNLKRNHPNLTWRQLLSDQFYELRSANGKFNFKRGKSCLFKTYFKTLYTHLLNVPLFLLLIDQINNKDDVNPNTTQFIGSCNIKLNELIEKLNQAITKNGNDIPLVEQETFNCTLFNLMGTRIGTCDVAVRFCHYGT
;
A
#
# COMPACT_ATOMS: atom_id res chain seq x y z
N MET A 1 -30.03 33.92 13.52
CA MET A 1 -29.19 34.41 12.42
C MET A 1 -28.41 33.23 11.89
N PRO A 2 -28.70 32.70 10.69
CA PRO A 2 -27.89 31.66 10.08
C PRO A 2 -26.63 32.33 9.52
N GLY A 3 -25.47 31.95 10.05
CA GLY A 3 -24.18 32.41 9.55
C GLY A 3 -23.97 31.95 8.11
N THR A 4 -23.68 32.89 7.23
CA THR A 4 -23.18 32.64 5.89
C THR A 4 -21.90 31.80 5.98
N MET A 5 -22.01 30.51 5.67
CA MET A 5 -20.84 29.72 5.29
C MET A 5 -20.25 30.38 4.04
N THR A 6 -19.03 30.88 4.15
CA THR A 6 -18.29 31.48 3.05
C THR A 6 -18.12 30.45 1.93
N GLU A 7 -18.64 30.75 0.74
CA GLU A 7 -18.72 29.85 -0.43
C GLU A 7 -17.34 29.32 -0.92
N HIS A 8 -16.24 29.88 -0.42
CA HIS A 8 -14.88 29.48 -0.78
C HIS A 8 -14.33 28.26 -0.01
N GLU A 9 -14.99 27.79 1.05
CA GLU A 9 -14.38 26.79 1.95
C GLU A 9 -14.59 25.32 1.56
N ASN A 10 -15.48 25.03 0.61
CA ASN A 10 -15.83 23.67 0.19
C ASN A 10 -15.79 23.56 -1.34
N LEU A 11 -14.63 23.85 -1.94
CA LEU A 11 -14.46 23.60 -3.37
C LEU A 11 -14.20 22.11 -3.61
N LEU A 12 -14.90 21.57 -4.60
CA LEU A 12 -14.70 20.21 -5.07
C LEU A 12 -13.37 20.16 -5.82
N SER A 13 -12.39 19.41 -5.33
CA SER A 13 -11.07 19.31 -5.91
C SER A 13 -10.82 17.94 -6.52
N LEU A 14 -9.93 17.90 -7.51
CA LEU A 14 -9.36 16.66 -8.01
C LEU A 14 -8.03 16.39 -7.27
N VAL A 15 -7.96 15.28 -6.54
CA VAL A 15 -6.81 14.91 -5.71
C VAL A 15 -6.38 13.49 -6.04
N SER A 16 -5.08 13.26 -6.26
CA SER A 16 -4.49 11.93 -6.34
C SER A 16 -3.68 11.63 -5.08
N ILE A 17 -3.77 10.38 -4.65
CA ILE A 17 -2.96 9.81 -3.57
C ILE A 17 -2.19 8.65 -4.18
N GLU A 18 -0.88 8.73 -4.10
CA GLU A 18 0.01 7.73 -4.69
C GLU A 18 0.83 7.07 -3.59
N VAL A 19 0.86 5.75 -3.60
CA VAL A 19 1.61 4.93 -2.65
C VAL A 19 2.61 4.10 -3.42
N LEU A 20 3.88 4.25 -3.07
CA LEU A 20 4.98 3.47 -3.62
C LEU A 20 5.59 2.61 -2.51
N ILE A 21 5.65 1.30 -2.73
CA ILE A 21 6.41 0.38 -1.88
C ILE A 21 7.79 0.26 -2.49
N ASN A 22 8.81 0.76 -1.80
CA ASN A 22 10.18 0.62 -2.24
C ASN A 22 10.70 -0.78 -1.91
N GLN A 23 10.56 -1.19 -0.65
CA GLN A 23 11.12 -2.43 -0.14
C GLN A 23 10.31 -2.96 1.03
N VAL A 24 10.20 -4.28 1.14
CA VAL A 24 9.75 -5.00 2.34
C VAL A 24 10.88 -5.90 2.82
N HIS A 25 11.14 -5.95 4.12
CA HIS A 25 12.11 -6.85 4.72
C HIS A 25 11.44 -7.61 5.84
N LEU A 26 11.33 -8.93 5.68
CA LEU A 26 10.74 -9.82 6.67
C LEU A 26 11.83 -10.52 7.47
N ASP A 27 11.55 -10.73 8.76
CA ASP A 27 12.42 -11.52 9.61
C ASP A 27 12.48 -12.98 9.11
N LEU A 28 13.63 -13.65 9.27
CA LEU A 28 13.92 -14.94 8.62
C LEU A 28 12.96 -16.08 8.94
N ASN A 29 12.27 -15.99 10.08
CA ASN A 29 11.29 -16.96 10.56
C ASN A 29 9.88 -16.73 9.99
N ILE A 30 9.68 -15.66 9.21
CA ILE A 30 8.39 -15.32 8.61
C ILE A 30 8.34 -15.86 7.19
N GLU A 31 7.42 -16.80 6.96
CA GLU A 31 7.17 -17.34 5.63
C GLU A 31 6.23 -16.41 4.85
N CYS A 32 6.70 -15.95 3.70
CA CYS A 32 5.91 -15.23 2.72
C CYS A 32 6.52 -15.49 1.34
N HIS A 33 5.73 -16.06 0.44
CA HIS A 33 6.21 -16.56 -0.85
C HIS A 33 5.83 -15.61 -1.98
N PHE A 34 4.58 -15.14 -2.01
CA PHE A 34 4.07 -14.19 -2.98
C PHE A 34 3.59 -12.92 -2.27
N PRO A 35 4.52 -12.07 -1.81
CA PRO A 35 4.18 -10.89 -1.04
C PRO A 35 3.38 -9.90 -1.87
N CYS A 36 2.32 -9.37 -1.27
CA CYS A 36 1.51 -8.30 -1.83
C CYS A 36 1.16 -7.32 -0.74
N ILE A 37 1.41 -6.04 -1.00
CA ILE A 37 1.01 -4.97 -0.09
C ILE A 37 -0.36 -4.48 -0.55
N VAL A 38 -1.32 -4.52 0.36
CA VAL A 38 -2.64 -3.94 0.18
C VAL A 38 -2.71 -2.69 1.03
N PHE A 39 -3.03 -1.56 0.43
CA PHE A 39 -3.29 -0.35 1.19
C PHE A 39 -4.78 -0.01 1.20
N ARG A 40 -5.25 0.53 2.32
CA ARG A 40 -6.60 1.05 2.47
C ARG A 40 -6.54 2.44 3.08
N LEU A 41 -7.30 3.34 2.48
CA LEU A 41 -7.43 4.72 2.92
C LEU A 41 -8.91 5.05 3.10
N LEU A 42 -9.30 5.50 4.30
CA LEU A 42 -10.69 5.81 4.62
C LEU A 42 -11.62 4.62 4.26
N ASP A 43 -12.78 4.93 3.69
CA ASP A 43 -13.76 3.97 3.18
C ASP A 43 -13.56 3.60 1.71
N TYR A 44 -12.44 4.00 1.11
CA TYR A 44 -12.14 3.65 -0.27
C TYR A 44 -11.77 2.17 -0.41
N PRO A 45 -12.04 1.55 -1.58
CA PRO A 45 -11.64 0.18 -1.86
C PRO A 45 -10.14 -0.01 -1.61
N ALA A 46 -9.80 -1.16 -1.03
CA ALA A 46 -8.41 -1.52 -0.82
C ALA A 46 -7.72 -1.77 -2.17
N VAL A 47 -6.47 -1.31 -2.29
CA VAL A 47 -5.69 -1.42 -3.54
C VAL A 47 -4.47 -2.28 -3.29
N SER A 48 -4.29 -3.30 -4.13
CA SER A 48 -3.17 -4.24 -4.08
C SER A 48 -1.99 -3.80 -4.94
N ILE A 49 -0.80 -3.90 -4.38
CA ILE A 49 0.50 -3.71 -5.01
C ILE A 49 1.22 -5.07 -4.93
N PRO A 50 1.03 -5.97 -5.91
CA PRO A 50 1.66 -7.29 -5.89
C PRO A 50 3.13 -7.20 -6.28
N TYR A 51 3.98 -7.99 -5.61
CA TYR A 51 5.40 -8.07 -5.93
C TYR A 51 5.63 -8.75 -7.29
N PHE A 52 4.89 -9.83 -7.54
CA PHE A 52 4.89 -10.57 -8.80
C PHE A 52 3.74 -10.13 -9.70
N ASP A 53 3.97 -10.17 -11.00
CA ASP A 53 2.88 -10.01 -11.96
C ASP A 53 2.02 -11.28 -12.00
N GLN A 54 0.77 -11.13 -12.41
CA GLN A 54 -0.19 -12.23 -12.41
C GLN A 54 0.28 -13.44 -13.23
N TRP A 55 0.91 -13.20 -14.39
CA TRP A 55 1.44 -14.27 -15.23
C TRP A 55 2.57 -15.06 -14.54
N GLN A 56 3.40 -14.41 -13.72
CA GLN A 56 4.46 -15.07 -12.95
C GLN A 56 3.85 -15.95 -11.85
N LEU A 57 2.84 -15.44 -11.14
CA LEU A 57 2.10 -16.23 -10.15
C LEU A 57 1.50 -17.48 -10.79
N GLU A 58 0.86 -17.34 -11.95
CA GLU A 58 0.28 -18.46 -12.70
C GLU A 58 1.35 -19.48 -13.12
N GLU A 59 2.52 -19.03 -13.57
CA GLU A 59 3.65 -19.90 -13.90
C GLU A 59 4.14 -20.69 -12.68
N PHE A 60 4.33 -20.04 -11.52
CA PHE A 60 4.72 -20.73 -10.29
C PHE A 60 3.66 -21.73 -9.83
N HIS A 61 2.38 -21.40 -9.95
CA HIS A 61 1.29 -22.33 -9.69
C HIS A 61 1.29 -23.52 -10.66
N ASN A 62 1.65 -23.32 -11.94
CA ASN A 62 1.80 -24.42 -12.90
C ASN A 62 2.96 -25.34 -12.51
N LEU A 63 4.10 -24.76 -12.13
CA LEU A 63 5.28 -25.51 -11.67
C LEU A 63 4.97 -26.31 -10.42
N LYS A 64 4.28 -25.72 -9.43
CA LYS A 64 3.84 -26.42 -8.21
C LYS A 64 2.91 -27.59 -8.53
N ARG A 65 2.01 -27.44 -9.51
CA ARG A 65 1.14 -28.54 -9.97
C ARG A 65 1.91 -29.67 -10.64
N ASN A 66 2.92 -29.34 -11.46
CA ASN A 66 3.75 -30.34 -12.14
C ASN A 66 4.75 -31.03 -11.19
N HIS A 67 5.15 -30.35 -10.11
CA HIS A 67 6.09 -30.84 -9.11
C HIS A 67 5.50 -30.75 -7.69
N PRO A 68 4.45 -31.53 -7.37
CA PRO A 68 3.71 -31.41 -6.11
C PRO A 68 4.58 -31.69 -4.88
N ASN A 69 5.61 -32.52 -5.02
CA ASN A 69 6.54 -32.89 -3.94
C ASN A 69 7.53 -31.77 -3.55
N LEU A 70 7.68 -30.73 -4.38
CA LEU A 70 8.56 -29.61 -4.07
C LEU A 70 7.84 -28.56 -3.22
N THR A 71 8.49 -28.06 -2.18
CA THR A 71 7.98 -26.95 -1.38
C THR A 71 8.01 -25.65 -2.20
N TRP A 72 7.15 -24.68 -1.86
CA TRP A 72 7.19 -23.34 -2.47
C TRP A 72 8.57 -22.69 -2.32
N ARG A 73 9.23 -22.91 -1.18
CA ARG A 73 10.60 -22.45 -0.94
C ARG A 73 11.61 -23.00 -1.95
N GLN A 74 11.53 -24.30 -2.29
CA GLN A 74 12.40 -24.94 -3.27
C GLN A 74 12.10 -24.46 -4.70
N LEU A 75 10.82 -24.33 -5.05
CA LEU A 75 10.42 -23.84 -6.38
C LEU A 75 10.90 -22.41 -6.64
N LEU A 76 10.83 -21.56 -5.62
CA LEU A 76 11.26 -20.16 -5.72
C LEU A 76 12.78 -20.00 -5.65
N SER A 77 13.51 -20.89 -4.95
CA SER A 77 14.97 -20.85 -4.88
C SER A 77 15.65 -21.20 -6.20
N ASP A 78 15.05 -22.12 -6.97
CA ASP A 78 15.68 -22.68 -8.16
C ASP A 78 15.56 -21.77 -9.39
N GLN A 79 14.60 -20.84 -9.40
CA GLN A 79 14.35 -19.95 -10.55
C GLN A 79 14.76 -18.50 -10.34
N PHE A 80 14.85 -18.00 -9.09
CA PHE A 80 15.13 -16.58 -8.84
C PHE A 80 16.01 -16.34 -7.60
N TYR A 81 17.32 -16.51 -7.77
CA TYR A 81 18.33 -16.03 -6.81
C TYR A 81 18.31 -14.50 -6.63
N GLU A 82 17.73 -13.75 -7.58
CA GLU A 82 17.76 -12.27 -7.59
C GLU A 82 16.57 -11.59 -6.90
N LEU A 83 15.42 -12.26 -6.73
CA LEU A 83 14.18 -11.60 -6.24
C LEU A 83 13.99 -11.71 -4.73
N ARG A 84 14.48 -12.80 -4.13
CA ARG A 84 14.59 -12.95 -2.68
C ARG A 84 16.07 -12.90 -2.35
N SER A 85 16.57 -11.74 -1.93
CA SER A 85 17.86 -11.76 -1.24
C SER A 85 17.67 -12.73 -0.06
N ALA A 86 18.61 -13.67 0.13
CA ALA A 86 18.52 -14.77 1.10
C ALA A 86 18.25 -14.33 2.56
N ASN A 87 18.15 -13.02 2.80
CA ASN A 87 17.85 -12.34 4.05
C ASN A 87 16.37 -11.96 4.26
N GLY A 88 15.43 -12.34 3.37
CA GLY A 88 14.01 -11.98 3.54
C GLY A 88 13.63 -10.60 2.99
N LYS A 89 14.47 -10.01 2.14
CA LYS A 89 14.24 -8.71 1.49
C LYS A 89 13.58 -8.85 0.12
N PHE A 90 12.52 -8.06 -0.10
CA PHE A 90 11.75 -7.93 -1.33
C PHE A 90 11.83 -6.47 -1.83
N ASN A 91 12.45 -6.25 -2.98
CA ASN A 91 12.57 -4.92 -3.59
C ASN A 91 11.38 -4.63 -4.51
N PHE A 92 10.25 -4.18 -3.95
CA PHE A 92 9.02 -3.94 -4.71
C PHE A 92 9.23 -2.93 -5.84
N LYS A 93 9.71 -1.73 -5.50
CA LYS A 93 9.79 -0.57 -6.41
C LYS A 93 8.52 -0.37 -7.25
N ARG A 94 7.36 -0.64 -6.65
CA ARG A 94 6.05 -0.68 -7.30
C ARG A 94 5.06 0.17 -6.53
N GLY A 95 4.18 0.85 -7.24
CA GLY A 95 3.21 1.75 -6.64
C GLY A 95 1.90 1.78 -7.39
N LYS A 96 0.89 2.37 -6.75
CA LYS A 96 -0.43 2.62 -7.32
C LYS A 96 -0.91 4.00 -6.89
N SER A 97 -1.78 4.56 -7.70
CA SER A 97 -2.45 5.83 -7.42
C SER A 97 -3.95 5.61 -7.29
N CYS A 98 -4.59 6.47 -6.51
CA CYS A 98 -6.03 6.59 -6.43
C CYS A 98 -6.41 8.05 -6.68
N LEU A 99 -7.33 8.27 -7.61
CA LEU A 99 -7.80 9.58 -7.99
C LEU A 99 -9.18 9.82 -7.39
N PHE A 100 -9.34 10.95 -6.71
CA PHE A 100 -10.54 11.33 -5.99
C PHE A 100 -11.04 12.67 -6.48
N LYS A 101 -12.35 12.74 -6.74
CA LYS A 101 -13.05 14.01 -6.87
C LYS A 101 -13.81 14.24 -5.57
N THR A 102 -13.31 15.13 -4.71
CA THR A 102 -13.83 15.31 -3.35
C THR A 102 -13.60 16.73 -2.85
N TYR A 103 -14.34 17.14 -1.83
CA TYR A 103 -14.08 18.41 -1.15
C TYR A 103 -12.78 18.30 -0.36
N PHE A 104 -11.80 19.14 -0.69
CA PHE A 104 -10.47 19.04 -0.07
C PHE A 104 -10.53 19.17 1.46
N LYS A 105 -11.36 20.07 2.00
CA LYS A 105 -11.54 20.26 3.44
C LYS A 105 -12.04 19.01 4.16
N THR A 106 -12.94 18.25 3.53
CA THR A 106 -13.43 16.96 4.05
C THR A 106 -12.30 15.94 4.06
N LEU A 107 -11.56 15.81 2.95
CA LEU A 107 -10.41 14.91 2.85
C LEU A 107 -9.34 15.25 3.90
N TYR A 108 -9.01 16.54 4.03
CA TYR A 108 -8.08 17.08 5.03
C TYR A 108 -8.48 16.65 6.44
N THR A 109 -9.72 16.94 6.84
CA THR A 109 -10.23 16.63 8.19
C THR A 109 -10.15 15.14 8.51
N HIS A 110 -10.46 14.29 7.53
CA HIS A 110 -10.35 12.84 7.72
C HIS A 110 -8.89 12.38 7.85
N LEU A 111 -7.99 12.87 7.00
CA LEU A 111 -6.58 12.47 6.98
C LEU A 111 -5.76 12.99 8.18
N LEU A 112 -6.26 13.99 8.92
CA LEU A 112 -5.69 14.36 10.21
C LEU A 112 -5.79 13.25 11.25
N ASN A 113 -6.80 12.38 11.16
CA ASN A 113 -7.13 11.41 12.20
C ASN A 113 -7.05 9.95 11.74
N VAL A 114 -7.24 9.69 10.44
CA VAL A 114 -7.27 8.33 9.90
C VAL A 114 -5.94 8.03 9.21
N PRO A 115 -5.22 6.97 9.64
CA PRO A 115 -3.98 6.57 8.98
C PRO A 115 -4.25 5.85 7.65
N LEU A 116 -3.22 5.78 6.82
CA LEU A 116 -3.15 4.80 5.75
C LEU A 116 -2.83 3.43 6.35
N PHE A 117 -3.70 2.47 6.13
CA PHE A 117 -3.49 1.09 6.55
C PHE A 117 -2.72 0.36 5.46
N LEU A 118 -1.60 -0.26 5.82
CA LEU A 118 -0.85 -1.16 4.95
C LEU A 118 -0.95 -2.58 5.50
N LEU A 119 -1.32 -3.51 4.65
CA LEU A 119 -1.49 -4.93 4.94
C LEU A 119 -0.54 -5.70 4.03
N LEU A 120 0.27 -6.57 4.61
CA LEU A 120 1.05 -7.55 3.87
C LEU A 120 0.27 -8.86 3.86
N ILE A 121 0.00 -9.35 2.66
CA ILE A 121 -0.60 -10.65 2.42
C ILE A 121 0.34 -11.53 1.59
N ASP A 122 0.22 -12.84 1.78
CA ASP A 122 0.78 -13.84 0.88
C ASP A 122 -0.31 -14.29 -0.09
N GLN A 123 -0.05 -14.16 -1.38
CA GLN A 123 -0.97 -14.51 -2.47
C GLN A 123 -0.84 -15.97 -2.91
N ILE A 124 -0.30 -16.86 -2.07
CA ILE A 124 -0.38 -18.30 -2.32
C ILE A 124 -1.85 -18.70 -2.44
N ASN A 125 -2.29 -18.98 -3.66
CA ASN A 125 -3.54 -19.68 -3.90
C ASN A 125 -3.26 -21.19 -3.86
N ASN A 126 -3.51 -21.82 -2.71
CA ASN A 126 -3.56 -23.27 -2.64
C ASN A 126 -4.89 -23.72 -3.27
N LYS A 127 -4.88 -24.07 -4.56
CA LYS A 127 -6.07 -24.61 -5.25
C LYS A 127 -6.54 -25.96 -4.68
N ASP A 128 -5.72 -26.61 -3.85
CA ASP A 128 -6.05 -27.84 -3.11
C ASP A 128 -6.75 -27.56 -1.76
N ASP A 129 -6.82 -26.31 -1.34
CA ASP A 129 -7.62 -25.89 -0.19
C ASP A 129 -9.09 -25.76 -0.62
N VAL A 130 -10.02 -26.09 0.27
CA VAL A 130 -11.48 -26.09 -0.01
C VAL A 130 -11.99 -24.71 -0.46
N ASN A 131 -11.16 -23.67 -0.31
CA ASN A 131 -11.47 -22.30 -0.65
C ASN A 131 -10.39 -21.72 -1.60
N PRO A 132 -10.65 -21.65 -2.92
CA PRO A 132 -9.62 -21.37 -3.95
C PRO A 132 -9.04 -19.93 -3.95
N ASN A 133 -9.36 -19.10 -2.94
CA ASN A 133 -9.01 -17.68 -2.83
C ASN A 133 -8.47 -17.31 -1.43
N THR A 134 -7.81 -18.22 -0.71
CA THR A 134 -7.27 -17.89 0.62
C THR A 134 -5.95 -17.12 0.49
N THR A 135 -6.05 -15.80 0.36
CA THR A 135 -4.91 -14.93 0.63
C THR A 135 -4.61 -14.96 2.13
N GLN A 136 -3.36 -15.21 2.50
CA GLN A 136 -2.96 -15.30 3.90
C GLN A 136 -2.51 -13.93 4.40
N PHE A 137 -3.12 -13.44 5.46
CA PHE A 137 -2.62 -12.25 6.14
C PHE A 137 -1.31 -12.55 6.87
N ILE A 138 -0.28 -11.73 6.65
CA ILE A 138 1.04 -11.89 7.27
C ILE A 138 1.25 -10.83 8.36
N GLY A 139 0.96 -9.56 8.04
CA GLY A 139 1.04 -8.48 9.00
C GLY A 139 0.60 -7.14 8.45
N SER A 140 0.68 -6.10 9.27
CA SER A 140 0.24 -4.76 8.92
C SER A 140 1.03 -3.67 9.61
N CYS A 141 0.89 -2.46 9.10
CA CYS A 141 1.32 -1.24 9.76
C CYS A 141 0.39 -0.07 9.37
N ASN A 142 0.46 1.00 10.15
CA ASN A 142 -0.34 2.20 9.94
C ASN A 142 0.59 3.39 9.72
N ILE A 143 0.35 4.18 8.68
CA ILE A 143 1.09 5.41 8.37
C ILE A 143 0.20 6.60 8.68
N LYS A 144 0.64 7.48 9.57
CA LYS A 144 -0.05 8.74 9.83
C LYS A 144 0.22 9.71 8.68
N LEU A 145 -0.83 10.33 8.15
CA LEU A 145 -0.76 11.23 7.00
C LEU A 145 -1.01 12.69 7.39
N ASN A 146 -1.18 12.99 8.67
CA ASN A 146 -1.54 14.29 9.21
C ASN A 146 -0.52 15.37 8.82
N GLU A 147 0.78 15.13 8.99
CA GLU A 147 1.81 16.12 8.66
C GLU A 147 1.88 16.37 7.14
N LEU A 148 1.76 15.30 6.34
CA LEU A 148 1.79 15.41 4.88
C LEU A 148 0.57 16.16 4.33
N ILE A 149 -0.64 15.91 4.85
CA ILE A 149 -1.83 16.62 4.40
C ILE A 149 -1.87 18.07 4.91
N GLU A 150 -1.27 18.36 6.06
CA GLU A 150 -1.08 19.72 6.55
C GLU A 150 -0.15 20.53 5.64
N LYS A 151 0.98 19.94 5.21
CA LYS A 151 1.88 20.57 4.22
C LYS A 151 1.12 20.90 2.93
N LEU A 152 0.31 19.97 2.42
CA LEU A 152 -0.49 20.22 1.22
C LEU A 152 -1.53 21.33 1.44
N ASN A 153 -2.22 21.34 2.58
CA ASN A 153 -3.20 22.38 2.90
C ASN A 153 -2.55 23.77 2.99
N GLN A 154 -1.36 23.86 3.59
CA GLN A 154 -0.58 25.10 3.63
C GLN A 154 -0.18 25.55 2.23
N ALA A 155 0.25 24.63 1.35
CA ALA A 155 0.59 24.92 -0.03
C ALA A 155 -0.62 25.44 -0.83
N ILE A 156 -1.80 24.82 -0.66
CA ILE A 156 -3.06 25.27 -1.30
C ILE A 156 -3.45 26.66 -0.79
N THR A 157 -3.40 26.88 0.52
CA THR A 157 -3.74 28.18 1.12
C THR A 157 -2.81 29.30 0.62
N LYS A 158 -1.53 28.99 0.39
CA LYS A 158 -0.54 29.95 -0.08
C LYS A 158 -0.66 30.26 -1.57
N ASN A 159 -0.89 29.24 -2.40
CA ASN A 159 -0.79 29.36 -3.86
C ASN A 159 -2.16 29.47 -4.56
N GLY A 160 -3.26 29.19 -3.87
CA GLY A 160 -4.61 29.16 -4.42
C GLY A 160 -5.05 27.75 -4.85
N ASN A 161 -6.34 27.63 -5.16
CA ASN A 161 -7.02 26.34 -5.41
C ASN A 161 -6.95 25.86 -6.86
N ASP A 162 -6.48 26.68 -7.81
CA ASP A 162 -6.49 26.32 -9.25
C ASP A 162 -5.11 25.89 -9.76
N ILE A 163 -4.12 25.83 -8.87
CA ILE A 163 -2.74 25.49 -9.22
C ILE A 163 -2.48 24.04 -8.82
N PRO A 164 -1.94 23.20 -9.72
CA PRO A 164 -1.51 21.86 -9.37
C PRO A 164 -0.38 21.90 -8.34
N LEU A 165 -0.56 21.19 -7.23
CA LEU A 165 0.38 21.12 -6.11
C LEU A 165 0.70 19.68 -5.76
N VAL A 166 1.93 19.45 -5.33
CA VAL A 166 2.43 18.11 -5.00
C VAL A 166 3.21 18.16 -3.71
N GLU A 167 2.87 17.28 -2.79
CA GLU A 167 3.60 17.07 -1.53
C GLU A 167 3.88 15.58 -1.35
N GLN A 168 5.06 15.24 -0.82
CA GLN A 168 5.47 13.85 -0.64
C GLN A 168 6.23 13.61 0.66
N GLU A 169 6.17 12.37 1.15
CA GLU A 169 6.92 11.94 2.32
C GLU A 169 7.28 10.45 2.22
N THR A 170 8.42 10.08 2.80
CA THR A 170 8.88 8.69 2.87
C THR A 170 8.90 8.20 4.30
N PHE A 171 8.44 6.97 4.50
CA PHE A 171 8.24 6.33 5.79
C PHE A 171 9.00 5.00 5.83
N ASN A 172 9.71 4.76 6.94
CA ASN A 172 10.19 3.43 7.30
C ASN A 172 9.26 2.89 8.39
N CYS A 173 8.48 1.86 8.05
CA CYS A 173 7.44 1.34 8.90
C CYS A 173 7.83 -0.02 9.47
N THR A 174 7.52 -0.28 10.74
CA THR A 174 7.61 -1.62 11.31
C THR A 174 6.32 -2.38 11.03
N LEU A 175 6.43 -3.62 10.55
CA LEU A 175 5.30 -4.52 10.32
C LEU A 175 5.07 -5.40 11.55
N PHE A 176 3.80 -5.59 11.89
CA PHE A 176 3.37 -6.42 13.00
C PHE A 176 2.35 -7.48 12.56
N ASN A 177 2.39 -8.66 13.16
CA ASN A 177 1.31 -9.65 12.98
C ASN A 177 0.08 -9.29 13.84
N LEU A 178 -0.97 -10.11 13.77
CA LEU A 178 -2.20 -9.90 14.56
C LEU A 178 -1.98 -9.95 16.08
N MET A 179 -0.90 -10.58 16.53
CA MET A 179 -0.53 -10.67 17.95
C MET A 179 0.31 -9.46 18.42
N GLY A 180 0.59 -8.50 17.52
CA GLY A 180 1.44 -7.35 17.83
C GLY A 180 2.94 -7.67 17.85
N THR A 181 3.35 -8.87 17.42
CA THR A 181 4.77 -9.21 17.29
C THR A 181 5.33 -8.57 16.03
N ARG A 182 6.50 -7.95 16.13
CA ARG A 182 7.24 -7.45 14.96
C ARG A 182 7.61 -8.62 14.03
N ILE A 183 7.39 -8.43 12.73
CA ILE A 183 7.69 -9.42 11.69
C ILE A 183 8.63 -8.89 10.58
N GLY A 184 8.94 -7.59 10.61
CA GLY A 184 9.74 -6.98 9.56
C GLY A 184 9.59 -5.46 9.47
N THR A 185 10.04 -4.89 8.35
CA THR A 185 9.94 -3.46 8.02
C THR A 185 9.49 -3.25 6.57
N CYS A 186 8.92 -2.08 6.29
CA CYS A 186 8.46 -1.66 4.97
C CYS A 186 8.85 -0.21 4.70
N ASP A 187 9.55 0.03 3.58
CA ASP A 187 9.90 1.36 3.10
C ASP A 187 8.86 1.82 2.09
N VAL A 188 8.20 2.94 2.40
CA VAL A 188 7.03 3.44 1.65
C VAL A 188 7.21 4.91 1.35
N ALA A 189 6.81 5.35 0.16
CA ALA A 189 6.63 6.75 -0.16
C ALA A 189 5.14 7.03 -0.41
N VAL A 190 4.63 8.12 0.15
CA VAL A 190 3.27 8.60 -0.10
C VAL A 190 3.37 9.99 -0.72
N ARG A 191 2.61 10.21 -1.80
CA ARG A 191 2.52 11.48 -2.49
C ARG A 191 1.07 11.91 -2.63
N PHE A 192 0.78 13.16 -2.30
CA PHE A 192 -0.46 13.81 -2.65
C PHE A 192 -0.24 14.75 -3.83
N CYS A 193 -1.17 14.70 -4.78
CA CYS A 193 -1.24 15.64 -5.89
C CYS A 193 -2.62 16.29 -5.86
N HIS A 194 -2.68 17.59 -5.65
CA HIS A 194 -3.89 18.39 -5.86
C HIS A 194 -3.82 18.98 -7.28
N TYR A 195 -4.85 18.81 -8.10
CA TYR A 195 -4.85 19.22 -9.52
C TYR A 195 -5.68 20.46 -9.81
N GLY A 196 -6.29 21.05 -8.78
CA GLY A 196 -7.23 22.15 -8.95
C GLY A 196 -8.66 21.80 -8.55
N THR A 197 -9.51 22.83 -8.61
CA THR A 197 -10.97 22.76 -8.41
C THR A 197 -11.74 22.78 -9.72
#